data_AF-A0A3D1F8C4-F1
#
_entry.id   AF-A0A3D1F8C4-F1
#
_cell.length_a   1.000
_cell.length_b   1.000
_cell.length_c   1.000
_cell.angle_alpha   90.00
_cell.angle_beta   90.00
_cell.angle_gamma   90.00
#
_symmetry.space_group_name_H-M   'P 1'
#
loop_
_entity.id
_entity.type
_entity.pdbx_description
1 polymer ?
#
loop_
_entity_poly.entity_id
_entity_poly.type
_entity_poly.pdbx_seq_one_letter_code
_entity_poly.pdbx_strand_id
1 'polypeptide(L)'
;MILTSINNPRIKEVKNLRESVARRASGFFIIEGCRELSLALEAGIAITSFYFCPEFLGNDIHGQLLARIRNTKVAIFEVSKQVYEKIAYGNRREGLLAVAKRPHLNLSETRCKAVPFVVIAE
;
A
#
# COMPACT_ATOMS: atom_id res chain seq x y z
N MET A 1 -9.34 -1.48 17.00
CA MET A 1 -10.59 -0.82 16.56
C MET A 1 -10.80 -1.15 15.09
N ILE A 2 -11.97 -1.68 14.73
CA ILE A 2 -12.27 -2.16 13.37
C ILE A 2 -13.03 -1.07 12.61
N LEU A 3 -12.62 -0.75 11.39
CA LEU A 3 -13.35 0.14 10.50
C LEU A 3 -14.36 -0.67 9.67
N THR A 4 -15.64 -0.47 9.96
CA THR A 4 -16.74 -1.23 9.33
C THR A 4 -17.55 -0.39 8.33
N SER A 5 -17.47 0.94 8.42
CA SER A 5 -18.25 1.85 7.59
C SER A 5 -17.50 2.28 6.33
N ILE A 6 -18.09 2.01 5.16
CA ILE A 6 -17.62 2.54 3.86
C ILE A 6 -17.69 4.07 3.79
N ASN A 7 -18.49 4.69 4.67
CA ASN A 7 -18.64 6.13 4.74
C ASN A 7 -17.58 6.80 5.63
N ASN A 8 -16.72 6.03 6.30
CA ASN A 8 -15.62 6.56 7.09
C ASN A 8 -14.72 7.46 6.21
N PRO A 9 -14.38 8.69 6.64
CA PRO A 9 -13.57 9.62 5.84
C PRO A 9 -12.26 9.01 5.34
N ARG A 10 -11.56 8.23 6.17
CA ARG A 10 -10.30 7.56 5.79
C ARG A 10 -10.53 6.56 4.66
N ILE A 11 -11.61 5.78 4.72
CA ILE A 11 -11.94 4.79 3.69
C ILE A 11 -12.29 5.48 2.37
N LYS A 12 -12.98 6.62 2.42
CA LYS A 12 -13.24 7.45 1.23
C LYS A 12 -11.94 7.98 0.62
N GLU A 13 -11.00 8.46 1.44
CA GLU A 13 -9.68 8.90 0.98
C GLU A 13 -8.92 7.76 0.30
N VAL A 14 -8.80 6.59 0.94
CA VAL A 14 -8.14 5.41 0.37
C VAL A 14 -8.77 5.05 -0.97
N LYS A 15 -10.11 4.97 -1.04
CA LYS A 15 -10.81 4.67 -2.29
C LYS A 15 -10.48 5.70 -3.39
N ASN A 16 -10.44 6.98 -3.05
CA ASN A 16 -10.15 8.06 -4.01
C ASN A 16 -8.73 7.96 -4.59
N LEU A 17 -7.76 7.36 -3.88
CA LEU A 17 -6.40 7.14 -4.39
C LEU A 17 -6.34 6.18 -5.60
N ARG A 18 -7.46 5.55 -5.99
CA ARG A 18 -7.57 4.83 -7.27
C ARG A 18 -7.56 5.79 -8.46
N GLU A 19 -7.97 7.04 -8.27
CA GLU A 19 -7.95 8.08 -9.29
C GLU A 19 -6.56 8.72 -9.42
N SER A 20 -6.07 8.85 -10.66
CA SER A 20 -4.74 9.43 -10.92
C SER A 20 -4.64 10.90 -10.47
N VAL A 21 -5.73 11.66 -10.60
CA VAL A 21 -5.82 13.04 -10.15
C VAL A 21 -5.67 13.13 -8.63
N ALA A 22 -6.36 12.27 -7.88
CA ALA A 22 -6.27 12.23 -6.43
C ALA A 22 -4.86 11.83 -5.95
N ARG A 23 -4.21 10.85 -6.59
CA ARG A 23 -2.81 10.49 -6.26
C ARG A 23 -1.85 11.65 -6.51
N ARG A 24 -2.01 12.36 -7.63
CA ARG A 24 -1.16 13.52 -7.96
C ARG A 24 -1.35 14.67 -6.97
N ALA A 25 -2.60 15.00 -6.64
CA ALA A 25 -2.92 16.09 -5.72
C ALA A 25 -2.49 15.80 -4.27
N SER A 26 -2.68 14.57 -3.81
CA SER A 26 -2.39 14.18 -2.43
C SER A 26 -0.93 13.75 -2.20
N GLY A 27 -0.24 13.31 -3.25
CA GLY A 27 1.10 12.71 -3.15
C GLY A 27 1.10 11.32 -2.50
N PHE A 28 -0.05 10.65 -2.39
CA PHE A 28 -0.17 9.29 -1.84
C PHE A 28 -0.60 8.28 -2.90
N PHE A 29 -0.30 7.01 -2.64
CA PHE A 29 -0.72 5.90 -3.49
C PHE A 29 -0.99 4.63 -2.67
N ILE A 30 -1.72 3.70 -3.29
CA ILE A 30 -2.06 2.40 -2.71
C ILE A 30 -0.99 1.38 -3.12
N ILE A 31 -0.58 0.55 -2.16
CA ILE A 31 0.20 -0.66 -2.39
C ILE A 31 -0.68 -1.82 -1.93
N GLU A 32 -0.94 -2.76 -2.83
CA GLU A 32 -1.85 -3.87 -2.60
C GLU A 32 -1.16 -5.14 -3.07
N GLY A 33 -1.29 -6.20 -2.27
CA GLY A 33 -0.64 -7.47 -2.53
C GLY A 33 0.55 -7.71 -1.59
N CYS A 34 0.72 -8.95 -1.16
CA CYS A 34 1.72 -9.30 -0.16
C CYS A 34 3.15 -9.20 -0.69
N ARG A 35 3.34 -9.51 -1.98
CA ARG A 35 4.64 -9.37 -2.65
C ARG A 35 5.02 -7.89 -2.77
N GLU A 36 4.09 -7.06 -3.25
CA GLU A 36 4.28 -5.63 -3.45
C GLU A 36 4.55 -4.92 -2.12
N LEU A 37 3.83 -5.27 -1.05
CA LEU A 37 4.07 -4.74 0.29
C LEU A 37 5.43 -5.17 0.85
N SER A 38 5.84 -6.41 0.63
CA SER A 38 7.17 -6.89 1.08
C SER A 38 8.29 -6.09 0.39
N LEU A 39 8.20 -5.92 -0.92
CA LEU A 39 9.15 -5.13 -1.71
C LEU A 39 9.15 -3.66 -1.29
N ALA A 40 7.98 -3.07 -1.03
CA ALA A 40 7.89 -1.69 -0.58
C ALA A 40 8.56 -1.47 0.78
N LEU A 41 8.39 -2.40 1.72
CA LEU A 41 9.06 -2.38 3.01
C LEU A 41 10.59 -2.55 2.86
N GLU A 42 11.05 -3.43 1.97
CA GLU A 42 12.48 -3.63 1.68
C GLU A 42 13.11 -2.40 1.02
N ALA A 43 12.39 -1.75 0.12
CA ALA A 43 12.83 -0.53 -0.55
C ALA A 43 12.75 0.73 0.35
N GLY A 44 12.28 0.59 1.60
CA GLY A 44 12.16 1.72 2.53
C GLY A 44 11.10 2.75 2.11
N ILE A 45 10.06 2.33 1.38
CA ILE A 45 8.96 3.22 1.00
C ILE A 45 8.25 3.74 2.26
N ALA A 46 7.96 5.04 2.27
CA ALA A 46 7.29 5.70 3.40
C ALA A 46 5.80 5.34 3.46
N ILE A 47 5.48 4.24 4.14
CA ILE A 47 4.11 3.78 4.39
C ILE A 47 3.49 4.59 5.54
N THR A 48 2.27 5.09 5.34
CA THR A 48 1.55 5.92 6.32
C THR A 48 0.43 5.18 7.04
N SER A 49 -0.14 4.16 6.42
CA SER A 49 -1.17 3.33 7.05
C SER A 49 -1.31 1.97 6.38
N PHE A 50 -1.54 0.94 7.18
CA PHE A 50 -1.94 -0.39 6.74
C PHE A 50 -3.42 -0.64 7.01
N TYR A 51 -4.06 -1.38 6.12
CA TYR A 51 -5.44 -1.84 6.24
C TYR A 51 -5.45 -3.35 6.05
N PHE A 52 -5.99 -4.08 7.02
CA PHE A 52 -6.03 -5.54 6.95
C PHE A 52 -7.45 -6.08 7.20
N CYS A 53 -7.82 -7.11 6.45
CA CYS A 53 -9.10 -7.80 6.59
C CYS A 53 -8.84 -9.24 7.05
N PRO A 54 -9.13 -9.58 8.33
CA PRO A 54 -8.89 -10.92 8.88
C PRO A 54 -9.54 -12.03 8.06
N GLU A 55 -10.75 -11.79 7.52
CA GLU A 55 -11.51 -12.77 6.74
C GLU A 55 -10.82 -13.19 5.43
N PHE A 56 -9.91 -12.37 4.91
CA PHE A 56 -9.18 -12.63 3.66
C PHE A 56 -7.73 -13.04 3.85
N LEU A 57 -7.18 -12.91 5.06
CA LEU A 57 -5.76 -13.07 5.31
C LEU A 57 -5.25 -14.52 5.24
N GLY A 58 -6.13 -15.52 5.23
CA GLY A 58 -5.74 -16.94 5.25
C GLY A 58 -4.94 -17.31 6.50
N ASN A 59 -4.65 -18.61 6.68
CA ASN A 59 -4.11 -19.09 7.96
C ASN A 59 -2.58 -19.03 8.11
N ASP A 60 -1.76 -18.96 7.05
CA ASP A 60 -0.29 -19.11 7.26
C ASP A 60 0.67 -18.38 6.29
N ILE A 61 0.22 -17.91 5.12
CA ILE A 61 1.18 -17.44 4.08
C ILE A 61 1.80 -16.07 4.41
N HIS A 62 1.19 -15.29 5.31
CA HIS A 62 1.56 -13.89 5.54
C HIS A 62 2.15 -13.61 6.93
N GLY A 63 2.42 -14.62 7.75
CA GLY A 63 2.87 -14.46 9.14
C GLY A 63 4.12 -13.57 9.28
N GLN A 64 5.13 -13.77 8.42
CA GLN A 64 6.35 -12.96 8.43
C GLN A 64 6.10 -11.50 8.03
N LEU A 65 5.29 -11.26 7.00
CA LEU A 65 4.94 -9.91 6.56
C LEU A 65 4.13 -9.18 7.64
N LEU A 66 3.15 -9.86 8.25
CA LEU A 66 2.37 -9.30 9.35
C LEU A 66 3.24 -8.98 10.57
N ALA A 67 4.21 -9.84 10.91
CA ALA A 67 5.18 -9.54 11.97
C ALA A 67 6.02 -8.29 11.63
N ARG A 68 6.51 -8.17 10.39
CA ARG A 68 7.23 -6.98 9.92
C ARG A 68 6.36 -5.72 10.02
N ILE A 69 5.10 -5.79 9.59
CA ILE A 69 4.13 -4.68 9.66
C ILE A 69 3.87 -4.29 11.12
N ARG A 70 3.63 -5.26 12.01
CA ARG A 70 3.40 -5.02 13.45
C ARG A 70 4.60 -4.39 14.15
N ASN A 71 5.82 -4.66 13.67
CA ASN A 71 7.03 -4.04 14.19
C ASN A 71 7.25 -2.60 13.69
N THR A 72 6.44 -2.12 12.74
CA THR A 72 6.47 -0.71 12.33
C THR A 72 5.73 0.18 13.34
N LYS A 73 6.07 1.47 13.37
CA LYS A 73 5.31 2.49 14.13
C LYS A 73 4.13 3.08 13.34
N VAL A 74 3.78 2.46 12.21
CA VAL A 74 2.77 2.96 11.27
C VAL A 74 1.37 2.58 11.76
N ALA A 75 0.37 3.40 11.48
CA ALA A 75 -1.00 3.10 11.85
C ALA A 75 -1.51 1.83 11.12
N ILE A 76 -2.09 0.90 11.87
CA ILE A 76 -2.66 -0.34 11.34
C ILE A 76 -4.15 -0.35 11.65
N PHE A 77 -4.98 -0.50 10.61
CA PHE A 77 -6.43 -0.53 10.71
C PHE A 77 -6.94 -1.90 10.32
N GLU A 78 -7.66 -2.53 11.24
CA GLU A 78 -8.51 -3.67 10.89
C GLU A 78 -9.74 -3.16 10.16
N VAL A 79 -10.16 -3.83 9.09
CA VAL A 79 -11.34 -3.45 8.31
C VAL A 79 -12.27 -4.64 8.12
N SER A 80 -13.58 -4.36 8.06
CA SER A 80 -14.55 -5.38 7.66
C SER A 80 -14.34 -5.82 6.22
N LYS A 81 -14.81 -7.02 5.87
CA LYS A 81 -14.85 -7.51 4.49
C LYS A 81 -15.45 -6.50 3.51
N GLN A 82 -16.60 -5.92 3.85
CA GLN A 82 -17.28 -4.93 3.01
C GLN A 82 -16.42 -3.68 2.76
N VAL A 83 -15.69 -3.21 3.77
CA VAL A 83 -14.78 -2.08 3.62
C VAL A 83 -13.59 -2.47 2.74
N TYR A 84 -13.00 -3.64 2.97
CA TYR A 84 -11.87 -4.13 2.18
C TYR A 84 -12.21 -4.27 0.71
N GLU A 85 -13.33 -4.94 0.39
CA GLU A 85 -13.83 -5.09 -0.98
C GLU A 85 -14.06 -3.75 -1.68
N LYS A 86 -14.33 -2.68 -0.91
CA LYS A 86 -14.53 -1.34 -1.48
C LYS A 86 -13.23 -0.61 -1.82
N ILE A 87 -12.15 -0.89 -1.09
CA ILE A 87 -10.85 -0.23 -1.28
C ILE A 87 -9.88 -1.06 -2.13
N ALA A 88 -10.04 -2.39 -2.16
CA ALA A 88 -9.26 -3.32 -2.96
C ALA A 88 -9.55 -3.18 -4.47
N TYR A 89 -8.63 -3.63 -5.31
CA TYR A 89 -8.80 -3.60 -6.76
C TYR A 89 -9.42 -4.90 -7.28
N GLY A 90 -10.58 -4.79 -7.93
CA GLY A 90 -11.28 -5.94 -8.48
C GLY A 90 -11.70 -6.94 -7.38
N ASN A 91 -11.44 -8.22 -7.62
CA ASN A 91 -11.79 -9.32 -6.71
C ASN A 91 -10.61 -9.83 -5.88
N ARG A 92 -9.58 -9.01 -5.64
CA ARG A 92 -8.42 -9.40 -4.83
C ARG A 92 -8.82 -9.65 -3.37
N ARG A 93 -8.40 -10.80 -2.84
CA ARG A 93 -8.73 -11.28 -1.48
C ARG A 93 -7.48 -11.63 -0.68
N GLU A 94 -6.42 -10.83 -0.80
CA GLU A 94 -5.20 -11.00 0.00
C GLU A 94 -5.33 -10.39 1.41
N GLY A 95 -6.36 -9.57 1.65
CA GLY A 95 -6.65 -9.02 2.96
C GLY A 95 -5.62 -8.01 3.49
N LEU A 96 -4.75 -7.47 2.63
CA LEU A 96 -3.68 -6.53 2.96
C LEU A 96 -3.59 -5.41 1.94
N LEU A 97 -3.64 -4.18 2.43
CA LEU A 97 -3.48 -2.96 1.65
C LEU A 97 -2.71 -1.93 2.47
N ALA A 98 -1.87 -1.13 1.83
CA ALA A 98 -1.23 0.02 2.46
C ALA A 98 -1.41 1.30 1.65
N VAL A 99 -1.33 2.42 2.35
CA VAL A 99 -1.15 3.74 1.73
C VAL A 99 0.26 4.22 2.03
N ALA A 100 0.93 4.71 1.00
CA ALA A 100 2.29 5.21 1.08
C ALA A 100 2.43 6.57 0.42
N LYS A 101 3.42 7.35 0.87
CA LYS A 101 3.82 8.60 0.23
C LYS A 101 4.58 8.29 -1.05
N ARG A 102 4.22 8.95 -2.14
CA ARG A 102 4.94 8.87 -3.41
C ARG A 102 6.39 9.31 -3.19
N PRO A 103 7.40 8.51 -3.56
CA PRO A 103 8.79 8.93 -3.48
C PRO A 103 9.05 10.06 -4.47
N HIS A 104 9.90 11.00 -4.07
CA HIS A 104 10.44 12.01 -4.97
C HIS A 104 11.66 11.39 -5.66
N LEU A 105 11.62 11.26 -6.98
CA LEU A 105 12.69 10.65 -7.77
C LEU A 105 13.05 11.64 -8.89
N ASN A 106 14.21 12.26 -8.78
CA ASN A 106 14.75 13.16 -9.80
C ASN A 106 15.86 12.47 -10.59
N LEU A 107 15.91 12.72 -11.90
CA LEU A 107 16.99 12.22 -12.74
C LEU A 107 18.36 12.74 -12.28
N SER A 108 18.42 14.00 -11.82
CA SER A 108 19.63 14.63 -11.29
C SER A 108 20.18 13.97 -10.01
N GLU A 109 19.35 13.22 -9.29
CA GLU A 109 19.72 12.52 -8.05
C GLU A 109 20.09 11.05 -8.31
N THR A 110 19.97 10.59 -9.56
CA THR A 110 20.20 9.19 -9.92
C THR A 110 21.70 8.89 -9.93
N ARG A 111 22.11 7.89 -9.16
CA ARG A 111 23.49 7.40 -9.13
C ARG A 111 23.62 6.19 -10.05
N CYS A 112 24.56 6.25 -10.98
CA CYS A 112 24.87 5.17 -11.90
C CYS A 112 26.17 4.46 -11.52
N LYS A 113 26.25 3.16 -11.84
CA LYS A 113 27.53 2.43 -11.86
C LYS A 113 28.38 2.92 -13.04
N ALA A 114 29.66 2.55 -13.06
CA ALA A 114 30.59 2.93 -14.13
C ALA A 114 30.13 2.50 -15.53
N VAL A 115 29.45 1.35 -15.65
CA VAL A 115 28.83 0.86 -16.89
C VAL A 115 27.35 0.60 -16.63
N PRO A 116 26.46 1.59 -16.83
CA PRO A 116 25.03 1.43 -16.59
C PRO A 116 24.33 0.79 -17.79
N PHE A 117 23.31 -0.04 -17.52
CA PHE A 117 22.30 -0.42 -18.51
C PHE A 117 21.05 0.43 -18.25
N VAL A 118 20.62 1.20 -19.26
CA VAL A 118 19.53 2.17 -19.12
C VAL A 118 18.44 1.84 -20.15
N VAL A 119 17.18 1.94 -19.72
CA VAL A 119 16.00 1.82 -20.59
C VAL A 119 15.33 3.18 -20.67
N ILE A 120 15.11 3.68 -21.89
CA ILE A 120 14.35 4.90 -22.17
C ILE A 120 13.10 4.47 -22.93
N ALA A 121 11.93 4.88 -22.42
CA ALA A 121 10.64 4.63 -23.05
C ALA A 121 10.00 5.98 -23.39
N GLU A 122 9.51 6.12 -24.63
CA GLU A 122 8.79 7.30 -25.15
C GLU A 122 7.27 7.10 -25.13
#